data_AF-A0A957S2W9-F1
#
_entry.id   AF-A0A957S2W9-F1
#
_cell.length_a   1.000
_cell.length_b   1.000
_cell.length_c   1.000
_cell.angle_alpha   90.00
_cell.angle_beta   90.00
_cell.angle_gamma   90.00
#
_symmetry.space_group_name_H-M   'P 1'
#
loop_
_entity.id
_entity.type
_entity.pdbx_description
1 polymer ?
#
loop_
_entity_poly.entity_id
_entity_poly.type
_entity_poly.pdbx_seq_one_letter_code
_entity_poly.pdbx_strand_id
1 'polypeptide(L)'
;TSVGPSGTPCSPFNLGCGWDRDGSYADWYAGHELGHSLGRAHATASAALCGNSASDNSYPYPNGHIGPNDGSMEGFDVGDPTFGIARRVYPGTTWNDVMSYCNNQWISDYTYTGMYNFLSSATAAGTNAVQAVHAGDAYIALFGTIYTDDAVGTFDVVGLWDSAGPYAAPAGGPFRMVFLDGGGSELAGYDFDGEATDTDPTNLAYEVVVPFPAGTQQIRMVRTGDGAVLATHTLSANPPTIGNVALVGATEPVSGTVTLTWQAEDADGDALMYDVFYTDDNGASYTAYALALGEPTVQLDTTQMAGSSQARFRVIANDGTRTAEAESATFTMASKPPSVFILTPEDGVEVRYGTQVNLLAEVEDLQGDVPDGSMTWFVNGAPTGINGPSYTAYLLPVGTNEVSLRATNVNGQTTSRGVTVIVNDEVGYPGPLLAVGPDQLHWQLPAGATATEQATLDISNIGTGNLSWTAAEDVDWLSLDATAGTTPGALTVTVDPAQAPADTPLSTVITISGDNGQTLQLPVSLLVGVSPVWAVEEAPPVETQEVFLPLVVR
;
A
#
# COMPACT_ATOMS: atom_id res chain seq x y z
N THR A 1 25.26 3.29 -0.63
CA THR A 1 24.46 4.34 0.05
C THR A 1 23.73 5.16 -0.97
N SER A 2 22.41 5.36 -0.86
CA SER A 2 21.72 6.26 -1.79
C SER A 2 21.64 7.67 -1.20
N VAL A 3 22.04 8.63 -2.02
CA VAL A 3 21.93 10.06 -1.77
C VAL A 3 21.06 10.64 -2.88
N GLY A 4 19.75 10.44 -2.74
CA GLY A 4 18.73 11.15 -3.49
C GLY A 4 18.49 12.53 -2.88
N PRO A 5 18.26 13.58 -3.67
CA PRO A 5 18.07 14.92 -3.13
C PRO A 5 16.76 15.02 -2.35
N SER A 6 16.84 15.28 -1.05
CA SER A 6 15.76 15.94 -0.28
C SER A 6 15.79 17.47 -0.48
N GLY A 7 16.09 17.89 -1.71
CA GLY A 7 16.34 19.28 -2.08
C GLY A 7 15.17 19.95 -2.79
N THR A 8 15.30 21.26 -2.98
CA THR A 8 14.34 22.06 -3.75
C THR A 8 14.32 21.58 -5.21
N PRO A 9 13.14 21.46 -5.84
CA PRO A 9 13.06 21.23 -7.28
C PRO A 9 13.99 22.20 -8.04
N CYS A 10 14.71 21.66 -9.03
CA CYS A 10 15.63 22.38 -9.91
C CYS A 10 17.05 22.70 -9.38
N SER A 11 17.46 22.26 -8.18
CA SER A 11 18.86 22.41 -7.73
C SER A 11 19.26 21.43 -6.62
N PRO A 12 20.41 20.71 -6.71
CA PRO A 12 21.37 20.67 -7.82
C PRO A 12 20.98 19.66 -8.92
N PHE A 13 19.97 18.81 -8.70
CA PHE A 13 19.56 17.76 -9.64
C PHE A 13 18.36 18.23 -10.47
N ASN A 14 18.59 18.46 -11.75
CA ASN A 14 17.62 18.99 -12.70
C ASN A 14 16.64 17.89 -13.20
N LEU A 15 15.84 17.33 -12.30
CA LEU A 15 14.87 16.25 -12.58
C LEU A 15 13.48 16.75 -13.02
N GLY A 16 13.38 18.00 -13.49
CA GLY A 16 12.18 18.55 -14.12
C GLY A 16 11.40 19.51 -13.23
N CYS A 17 11.39 20.79 -13.61
CA CYS A 17 10.65 21.84 -12.95
C CYS A 17 9.18 21.84 -13.41
N GLY A 18 8.21 21.63 -12.50
CA GLY A 18 6.81 22.05 -12.75
C GLY A 18 5.68 21.10 -12.35
N TRP A 19 5.96 19.93 -11.76
CA TRP A 19 4.91 19.01 -11.28
C TRP A 19 4.87 18.88 -9.75
N ASP A 20 6.01 19.00 -9.09
CA ASP A 20 6.11 19.19 -7.64
C ASP A 20 5.90 20.69 -7.29
N ARG A 21 5.00 20.95 -6.32
CA ARG A 21 4.55 22.30 -5.94
C ARG A 21 4.77 22.64 -4.47
N ASP A 22 5.18 21.69 -3.63
CA ASP A 22 5.36 21.93 -2.20
C ASP A 22 6.83 22.22 -1.81
N GLY A 23 7.76 22.00 -2.74
CA GLY A 23 9.11 22.54 -2.69
C GLY A 23 10.16 21.57 -2.16
N SER A 24 9.87 20.26 -2.09
CA SER A 24 10.84 19.24 -1.73
C SER A 24 10.57 17.92 -2.44
N TYR A 25 11.59 17.31 -3.05
CA TYR A 25 11.47 15.92 -3.54
C TYR A 25 11.34 14.88 -2.40
N ALA A 26 11.41 15.31 -1.13
CA ALA A 26 11.45 14.42 0.02
C ALA A 26 10.14 13.65 0.26
N ASP A 27 8.99 14.11 -0.23
CA ASP A 27 7.72 13.37 -0.06
C ASP A 27 7.64 12.14 -0.99
N TRP A 28 8.05 12.29 -2.25
CA TRP A 28 8.02 11.25 -3.28
C TRP A 28 9.27 10.36 -3.27
N TYR A 29 10.45 10.94 -3.12
CA TYR A 29 11.72 10.23 -3.25
C TYR A 29 12.20 9.61 -1.93
N ALA A 30 11.69 10.05 -0.76
CA ALA A 30 12.14 9.48 0.50
C ALA A 30 11.84 7.98 0.62
N GLY A 31 10.68 7.51 0.14
CA GLY A 31 10.37 6.07 0.15
C GLY A 31 11.39 5.24 -0.63
N HIS A 32 11.87 5.77 -1.75
CA HIS A 32 12.89 5.16 -2.60
C HIS A 32 14.25 5.10 -1.89
N GLU A 33 14.69 6.23 -1.32
CA GLU A 33 15.97 6.35 -0.61
C GLU A 33 16.00 5.56 0.71
N LEU A 34 14.86 5.46 1.40
CA LEU A 34 14.69 4.57 2.54
C LEU A 34 14.84 3.11 2.12
N GLY A 35 14.34 2.73 0.94
CA GLY A 35 14.54 1.40 0.40
C GLY A 35 16.03 1.06 0.27
N HIS A 36 16.82 1.93 -0.35
CA HIS A 36 18.28 1.75 -0.43
C HIS A 36 18.96 1.71 0.94
N SER A 37 18.58 2.60 1.86
CA SER A 37 19.09 2.61 3.24
C SER A 37 18.79 1.31 4.00
N LEU A 38 17.74 0.61 3.60
CA LEU A 38 17.29 -0.67 4.15
C LEU A 38 17.67 -1.86 3.23
N GLY A 39 18.71 -1.69 2.41
CA GLY A 39 19.36 -2.75 1.64
C GLY A 39 18.61 -3.18 0.39
N ARG A 40 17.77 -2.31 -0.17
CA ARG A 40 17.07 -2.57 -1.44
C ARG A 40 17.83 -1.98 -2.63
N ALA A 41 17.77 -2.66 -3.76
CA ALA A 41 18.42 -2.23 -5.00
C ALA A 41 17.38 -2.18 -6.13
N HIS A 42 17.74 -1.54 -7.23
CA HIS A 42 16.84 -1.34 -8.35
C HIS A 42 16.46 -2.63 -9.09
N ALA A 43 15.18 -2.83 -9.35
CA ALA A 43 14.67 -3.98 -10.07
C ALA A 43 15.27 -4.05 -11.49
N THR A 44 16.00 -5.14 -11.78
CA THR A 44 16.60 -5.34 -13.11
C THR A 44 15.56 -5.39 -14.22
N ALA A 45 14.37 -5.92 -13.92
CA ALA A 45 13.28 -6.04 -14.87
C ALA A 45 12.73 -4.68 -15.36
N SER A 46 12.87 -3.60 -14.59
CA SER A 46 12.43 -2.25 -15.00
C SER A 46 13.52 -1.43 -15.67
N ALA A 47 14.80 -1.80 -15.55
CA ALA A 47 15.94 -0.99 -15.96
C ALA A 47 15.84 -0.46 -17.40
N ALA A 48 15.53 -1.34 -18.36
CA ALA A 48 15.41 -0.96 -19.76
C ALA A 48 14.18 -0.09 -20.07
N LEU A 49 13.13 -0.18 -19.25
CA LEU A 49 11.87 0.56 -19.43
C LEU A 49 11.91 1.93 -18.77
N CYS A 50 12.56 2.02 -17.62
CA CYS A 50 12.44 3.14 -16.70
C CYS A 50 13.77 3.86 -16.46
N GLY A 51 14.89 3.35 -16.98
CA GLY A 51 16.19 4.02 -16.93
C GLY A 51 16.90 3.91 -15.57
N ASN A 52 16.41 3.07 -14.67
CA ASN A 52 17.12 2.72 -13.44
C ASN A 52 18.27 1.72 -13.70
N SER A 53 19.19 1.59 -12.74
CA SER A 53 20.25 0.58 -12.80
C SER A 53 19.68 -0.85 -12.70
N ALA A 54 20.41 -1.82 -13.24
CA ALA A 54 20.04 -3.24 -13.23
C ALA A 54 20.78 -3.98 -12.09
N SER A 55 20.37 -3.72 -10.85
CA SER A 55 21.14 -4.10 -9.66
C SER A 55 20.51 -5.21 -8.82
N ASP A 56 19.20 -5.40 -8.92
CA ASP A 56 18.47 -6.50 -8.26
C ASP A 56 17.93 -7.49 -9.31
N ASN A 57 18.68 -8.58 -9.51
CA ASN A 57 18.26 -9.67 -10.41
C ASN A 57 17.24 -10.61 -9.75
N SER A 58 17.02 -10.49 -8.44
CA SER A 58 16.12 -11.34 -7.67
C SER A 58 14.70 -10.78 -7.60
N TYR A 59 14.50 -9.54 -8.03
CA TYR A 59 13.18 -8.92 -8.11
C TYR A 59 12.23 -9.78 -8.98
N PRO A 60 11.10 -10.27 -8.43
CA PRO A 60 10.35 -11.36 -9.04
C PRO A 60 9.37 -10.93 -10.13
N TYR A 61 8.97 -9.65 -10.15
CA TYR A 61 7.89 -9.20 -11.02
C TYR A 61 8.41 -8.52 -12.30
N PRO A 62 7.77 -8.80 -13.45
CA PRO A 62 8.19 -8.25 -14.73
C PRO A 62 8.04 -6.72 -14.73
N ASN A 63 8.89 -6.04 -15.49
CA ASN A 63 8.89 -4.59 -15.66
C ASN A 63 9.03 -3.77 -14.36
N GLY A 64 9.37 -4.40 -13.22
CA GLY A 64 9.37 -3.77 -11.91
C GLY A 64 7.97 -3.49 -11.36
N HIS A 65 6.96 -4.23 -11.79
CA HIS A 65 5.59 -4.16 -11.26
C HIS A 65 5.51 -4.53 -9.77
N ILE A 66 4.50 -4.03 -9.04
CA ILE A 66 4.35 -4.34 -7.60
C ILE A 66 3.75 -5.73 -7.31
N GLY A 67 3.32 -6.47 -8.33
CA GLY A 67 2.73 -7.80 -8.16
C GLY A 67 2.79 -8.65 -9.43
N PRO A 68 2.42 -9.94 -9.33
CA PRO A 68 2.37 -10.88 -10.44
C PRO A 68 1.25 -10.55 -11.45
N ASN A 69 1.41 -11.03 -12.68
CA ASN A 69 0.47 -10.79 -13.79
C ASN A 69 -0.85 -11.58 -13.70
N ASP A 70 -1.16 -12.20 -12.57
CA ASP A 70 -2.38 -12.99 -12.35
C ASP A 70 -3.43 -12.28 -11.48
N GLY A 71 -3.14 -11.05 -11.03
CA GLY A 71 -4.05 -10.25 -10.19
C GLY A 71 -4.20 -10.80 -8.77
N SER A 72 -3.28 -11.67 -8.32
CA SER A 72 -3.31 -12.21 -6.95
C SER A 72 -2.81 -11.23 -5.90
N MET A 73 -2.16 -10.14 -6.30
CA MET A 73 -1.62 -9.12 -5.39
C MET A 73 -1.80 -7.73 -5.96
N GLU A 74 -2.26 -6.83 -5.08
CA GLU A 74 -2.60 -5.44 -5.39
C GLU A 74 -2.04 -4.55 -4.28
N GLY A 75 -1.61 -3.33 -4.63
CA GLY A 75 -1.29 -2.32 -3.62
C GLY A 75 -2.57 -1.82 -2.96
N PHE A 76 -2.53 -1.57 -1.65
CA PHE A 76 -3.67 -1.06 -0.91
C PHE A 76 -3.26 0.10 -0.01
N ASP A 77 -3.82 1.27 -0.30
CA ASP A 77 -3.72 2.48 0.50
C ASP A 77 -4.99 2.62 1.32
N VAL A 78 -4.84 2.56 2.65
CA VAL A 78 -5.95 2.70 3.60
C VAL A 78 -6.58 4.09 3.56
N GLY A 79 -5.87 5.07 3.00
CA GLY A 79 -6.22 6.49 2.97
C GLY A 79 -5.99 7.16 4.32
N ASP A 80 -5.97 8.49 4.30
CA ASP A 80 -5.94 9.33 5.49
C ASP A 80 -6.88 10.53 5.30
N PRO A 81 -8.07 10.51 5.93
CA PRO A 81 -9.03 11.62 5.88
C PRO A 81 -8.47 12.94 6.43
N THR A 82 -7.46 12.91 7.31
CA THR A 82 -6.80 14.09 7.86
C THR A 82 -6.12 14.91 6.76
N PHE A 83 -5.56 14.21 5.77
CA PHE A 83 -4.90 14.82 4.61
C PHE A 83 -5.77 14.78 3.34
N GLY A 84 -7.03 14.34 3.45
CA GLY A 84 -7.93 14.18 2.30
C GLY A 84 -7.51 13.08 1.33
N ILE A 85 -6.72 12.11 1.79
CA ILE A 85 -6.26 10.97 1.00
C ILE A 85 -7.35 9.90 1.04
N ALA A 86 -7.90 9.58 -0.11
CA ALA A 86 -8.93 8.55 -0.24
C ALA A 86 -8.28 7.15 -0.27
N ARG A 87 -8.95 6.20 0.39
CA ARG A 87 -8.63 4.78 0.28
C ARG A 87 -8.61 4.34 -1.18
N ARG A 88 -7.58 3.57 -1.57
CA ARG A 88 -7.37 3.19 -2.97
C ARG A 88 -6.71 1.82 -3.11
N VAL A 89 -7.07 1.11 -4.18
CA VAL A 89 -6.38 -0.10 -4.65
C VAL A 89 -5.55 0.26 -5.88
N TYR A 90 -4.31 -0.22 -5.92
CA TYR A 90 -3.34 0.03 -6.97
C TYR A 90 -3.06 -1.25 -7.75
N PRO A 91 -3.44 -1.33 -9.05
CA PRO A 91 -3.32 -2.56 -9.80
C PRO A 91 -1.86 -3.02 -9.98
N GLY A 92 -1.56 -4.23 -9.51
CA GLY A 92 -0.22 -4.78 -9.37
C GLY A 92 0.52 -4.97 -10.67
N THR A 93 -0.21 -5.01 -11.78
CA THR A 93 0.31 -5.14 -13.16
C THR A 93 0.50 -3.82 -13.88
N THR A 94 0.21 -2.69 -13.23
CA THR A 94 0.31 -1.34 -13.82
C THR A 94 1.05 -0.35 -12.94
N TRP A 95 1.08 -0.61 -11.63
CA TRP A 95 1.89 0.11 -10.66
C TRP A 95 3.24 -0.56 -10.51
N ASN A 96 4.26 0.24 -10.30
CA ASN A 96 5.65 -0.17 -10.26
C ASN A 96 6.22 -0.02 -8.86
N ASP A 97 7.24 -0.81 -8.56
CA ASP A 97 7.93 -0.75 -7.28
C ASP A 97 8.54 0.62 -7.05
N VAL A 98 8.56 1.03 -5.78
CA VAL A 98 9.27 2.23 -5.36
C VAL A 98 10.75 2.17 -5.74
N MET A 99 11.40 1.01 -5.78
CA MET A 99 12.78 0.81 -6.25
C MET A 99 12.92 0.77 -7.78
N SER A 100 11.98 1.37 -8.51
CA SER A 100 12.11 1.61 -9.95
C SER A 100 12.09 3.12 -10.20
N TYR A 101 12.44 3.53 -11.42
CA TYR A 101 12.22 4.92 -11.88
C TYR A 101 10.94 5.05 -12.72
N CYS A 102 10.08 4.04 -12.69
CA CYS A 102 8.83 4.04 -13.45
C CYS A 102 7.79 4.98 -12.81
N ASN A 103 6.82 5.45 -13.60
CA ASN A 103 5.66 6.17 -13.06
C ASN A 103 4.73 5.23 -12.27
N ASN A 104 3.79 5.79 -11.49
CA ASN A 104 2.81 5.05 -10.68
C ASN A 104 3.50 4.11 -9.67
N GLN A 105 4.25 4.69 -8.74
CA GLN A 105 5.03 3.93 -7.78
C GLN A 105 4.23 3.55 -6.54
N TRP A 106 4.47 2.35 -6.06
CA TRP A 106 3.98 1.83 -4.79
C TRP A 106 4.97 0.80 -4.26
N ILE A 107 4.94 0.50 -2.96
CA ILE A 107 5.81 -0.51 -2.38
C ILE A 107 5.31 -1.92 -2.72
N SER A 108 6.14 -2.77 -3.35
CA SER A 108 5.80 -4.20 -3.51
C SER A 108 5.97 -4.97 -2.20
N ASP A 109 5.33 -6.14 -2.12
CA ASP A 109 5.56 -7.10 -1.04
C ASP A 109 7.03 -7.53 -0.94
N TYR A 110 7.72 -7.69 -2.07
CA TYR A 110 9.12 -8.10 -2.15
C TYR A 110 10.03 -7.03 -1.51
N THR A 111 9.85 -5.77 -1.89
CA THR A 111 10.59 -4.63 -1.34
C THR A 111 10.26 -4.43 0.14
N TYR A 112 8.97 -4.44 0.51
CA TYR A 112 8.52 -4.35 1.90
C TYR A 112 9.12 -5.45 2.78
N THR A 113 9.04 -6.71 2.33
CA THR A 113 9.57 -7.87 3.07
C THR A 113 11.08 -7.77 3.23
N GLY A 114 11.80 -7.31 2.19
CA GLY A 114 13.23 -7.04 2.26
C GLY A 114 13.57 -6.02 3.34
N MET A 115 12.87 -4.89 3.36
CA MET A 115 13.06 -3.83 4.36
C MET A 115 12.70 -4.30 5.77
N TYR A 116 11.59 -5.02 5.93
CA TYR A 116 11.16 -5.60 7.20
C TYR A 116 12.18 -6.61 7.75
N ASN A 117 12.71 -7.48 6.88
CA ASN A 117 13.75 -8.44 7.26
C ASN A 117 15.06 -7.74 7.65
N PHE A 118 15.44 -6.67 6.95
CA PHE A 118 16.59 -5.86 7.32
C PHE A 118 16.43 -5.30 8.75
N LEU A 119 15.31 -4.63 9.03
CA LEU A 119 15.00 -4.04 10.34
C LEU A 119 14.93 -5.07 11.47
N SER A 120 14.29 -6.23 11.22
CA SER A 120 14.20 -7.31 12.20
C SER A 120 15.54 -8.03 12.44
N SER A 121 16.40 -8.12 11.42
CA SER A 121 17.74 -8.67 11.59
C SER A 121 18.68 -7.72 12.36
N ALA A 122 18.55 -6.41 12.17
CA ALA A 122 19.31 -5.40 12.89
C ALA A 122 18.96 -5.35 14.38
N THR A 123 17.70 -5.62 14.74
CA THR A 123 17.26 -5.75 16.15
C THR A 123 17.70 -7.07 16.79
N ALA A 124 17.89 -8.14 16.00
CA ALA A 124 18.38 -9.45 16.47
C ALA A 124 19.91 -9.54 16.55
N ALA A 125 20.63 -8.79 15.71
CA ALA A 125 22.06 -8.58 15.82
C ALA A 125 22.31 -7.60 16.98
N GLY A 126 22.17 -8.07 18.21
CA GLY A 126 22.53 -7.32 19.41
C GLY A 126 23.88 -6.63 19.17
N THR A 127 23.91 -5.32 19.44
CA THR A 127 25.07 -4.43 19.35
C THR A 127 26.39 -5.20 19.37
N ASN A 128 26.91 -5.55 18.19
CA ASN A 128 28.26 -6.06 18.09
C ASN A 128 29.16 -4.87 18.36
N ALA A 129 29.44 -4.65 19.64
CA ALA A 129 30.43 -3.72 20.11
C ALA A 129 31.78 -4.18 19.54
N VAL A 130 32.21 -3.58 18.44
CA VAL A 130 33.61 -3.63 18.04
C VAL A 130 34.34 -2.64 18.94
N GLN A 131 34.93 -3.12 20.03
CA GLN A 131 35.90 -2.35 20.81
C GLN A 131 37.34 -2.75 20.45
N ALA A 132 38.11 -1.75 20.05
CA ALA A 132 39.27 -1.34 20.84
C ALA A 132 39.45 0.19 20.75
N VAL A 133 39.43 0.82 21.92
CA VAL A 133 39.48 2.27 22.19
C VAL A 133 40.92 2.76 22.29
N HIS A 134 41.22 3.96 21.78
CA HIS A 134 42.28 4.84 22.29
C HIS A 134 41.82 6.31 22.32
N ALA A 135 42.37 7.08 23.26
CA ALA A 135 41.81 8.31 23.84
C ALA A 135 41.55 9.46 22.84
N GLY A 136 40.38 10.12 23.00
CA GLY A 136 39.95 11.31 22.24
C GLY A 136 38.63 11.14 21.48
N ASP A 137 37.88 10.08 21.82
CA ASP A 137 36.62 9.45 21.40
C ASP A 137 35.76 9.98 20.24
N ALA A 138 36.11 11.04 19.53
CA ALA A 138 35.33 11.59 18.43
C ALA A 138 35.39 10.73 17.16
N TYR A 139 34.31 10.76 16.39
CA TYR A 139 34.26 10.20 15.03
C TYR A 139 33.71 11.24 14.06
N ILE A 140 34.08 11.07 12.80
CA ILE A 140 33.59 11.91 11.71
C ILE A 140 32.89 11.02 10.69
N ALA A 141 31.74 11.49 10.19
CA ALA A 141 31.06 10.92 9.03
C ALA A 141 31.23 11.87 7.85
N LEU A 142 31.72 11.32 6.74
CA LEU A 142 32.00 12.04 5.51
C LEU A 142 31.24 11.34 4.39
N PHE A 143 30.37 12.09 3.72
CA PHE A 143 29.63 11.63 2.55
C PHE A 143 29.89 12.56 1.39
N GLY A 144 29.89 12.01 0.19
CA GLY A 144 29.98 12.81 -1.01
C GLY A 144 30.09 11.98 -2.27
N THR A 145 30.48 12.64 -3.35
CA THR A 145 30.59 12.03 -4.68
C THR A 145 32.00 12.19 -5.23
N ILE A 146 32.50 11.14 -5.88
CA ILE A 146 33.74 11.15 -6.66
C ILE A 146 33.37 11.14 -8.14
N TYR A 147 33.69 12.21 -8.83
CA TYR A 147 33.50 12.35 -10.28
C TYR A 147 34.75 11.81 -10.98
N THR A 148 34.70 10.55 -11.43
CA THR A 148 35.90 9.86 -11.90
C THR A 148 36.45 10.43 -13.20
N ASP A 149 35.58 10.97 -14.06
CA ASP A 149 35.94 11.62 -15.33
C ASP A 149 36.70 12.93 -15.15
N ASP A 150 36.34 13.71 -14.13
CA ASP A 150 36.95 15.02 -13.84
C ASP A 150 38.10 14.94 -12.82
N ALA A 151 38.29 13.77 -12.19
CA ALA A 151 39.19 13.59 -11.06
C ALA A 151 38.94 14.58 -9.91
N VAL A 152 37.67 14.86 -9.63
CA VAL A 152 37.21 15.75 -8.56
C VAL A 152 36.37 14.94 -7.56
N GLY A 153 36.50 15.27 -6.27
CA GLY A 153 35.62 14.77 -5.21
C GLY A 153 34.91 15.92 -4.51
N THR A 154 33.79 15.63 -3.86
CA THR A 154 33.05 16.57 -3.01
C THR A 154 32.92 16.05 -1.59
N PHE A 155 32.81 16.97 -0.63
CA PHE A 155 32.36 16.69 0.73
C PHE A 155 30.97 17.31 0.86
N ASP A 156 29.93 16.49 0.65
CA ASP A 156 28.55 16.96 0.63
C ASP A 156 27.97 17.02 2.04
N VAL A 157 28.32 16.04 2.88
CA VAL A 157 27.96 16.03 4.31
C VAL A 157 29.21 15.75 5.15
N VAL A 158 29.43 16.60 6.14
CA VAL A 158 30.50 16.47 7.13
C VAL A 158 29.90 16.60 8.52
N GLY A 159 29.90 15.51 9.27
CA GLY A 159 29.43 15.49 10.66
C GLY A 159 30.52 15.02 11.60
N LEU A 160 30.77 15.75 12.67
CA LEU A 160 31.72 15.41 13.73
C LEU A 160 30.98 15.24 15.06
N TRP A 161 31.28 14.18 15.79
CA TRP A 161 30.66 13.91 17.10
C TRP A 161 31.72 13.58 18.14
N ASP A 162 31.64 14.21 19.31
CA ASP A 162 32.57 14.04 20.43
C ASP A 162 32.27 12.82 21.32
N SER A 163 31.83 11.71 20.72
CA SER A 163 31.45 10.48 21.43
C SER A 163 31.90 9.24 20.68
N ALA A 164 32.08 8.12 21.37
CA ALA A 164 32.48 6.86 20.73
C ALA A 164 31.40 6.42 19.72
N GLY A 165 31.69 6.58 18.43
CA GLY A 165 30.74 6.32 17.35
C GLY A 165 30.55 4.85 16.98
N PRO A 166 29.45 4.51 16.28
CA PRO A 166 29.23 3.20 15.68
C PRO A 166 29.98 3.10 14.34
N TYR A 167 31.32 3.17 14.35
CA TYR A 167 32.10 3.09 13.13
C TYR A 167 32.56 1.65 12.81
N ALA A 168 32.58 1.31 11.53
CA ALA A 168 33.32 0.18 10.99
C ALA A 168 34.44 0.73 10.12
N ALA A 169 35.66 0.20 10.26
CA ALA A 169 36.73 0.56 9.35
C ALA A 169 36.28 0.24 7.92
N PRO A 170 36.42 1.17 6.96
CA PRO A 170 36.07 0.89 5.57
C PRO A 170 36.82 -0.33 5.06
N ALA A 171 36.26 -1.05 4.09
CA ALA A 171 36.83 -2.28 3.55
C ALA A 171 38.16 -2.08 2.77
N GLY A 172 38.71 -0.86 2.74
CA GLY A 172 39.79 -0.45 1.86
C GLY A 172 39.27 -0.01 0.48
N GLY A 173 40.18 0.39 -0.41
CA GLY A 173 39.84 0.72 -1.80
C GLY A 173 40.87 1.65 -2.47
N PRO A 174 40.59 2.13 -3.69
CA PRO A 174 41.51 2.95 -4.48
C PRO A 174 41.55 4.43 -4.03
N PHE A 175 40.80 4.79 -2.99
CA PHE A 175 40.78 6.14 -2.42
C PHE A 175 41.22 6.10 -0.96
N ARG A 176 41.73 7.24 -0.47
CA ARG A 176 42.19 7.40 0.91
C ARG A 176 41.73 8.74 1.47
N MET A 177 41.12 8.69 2.65
CA MET A 177 40.78 9.87 3.43
C MET A 177 41.93 10.19 4.38
N VAL A 178 42.62 11.31 4.16
CA VAL A 178 43.84 11.71 4.86
C VAL A 178 43.56 12.88 5.80
N PHE A 179 43.86 12.69 7.08
CA PHE A 179 43.67 13.67 8.15
C PHE A 179 45.01 14.34 8.46
N LEU A 180 45.07 15.66 8.35
CA LEU A 180 46.29 16.44 8.45
C LEU A 180 46.24 17.43 9.62
N ASP A 181 47.37 17.61 10.30
CA ASP A 181 47.57 18.70 11.27
C ASP A 181 47.79 20.06 10.57
N GLY A 182 47.86 21.13 11.36
CA GLY A 182 48.11 22.49 10.84
C GLY A 182 49.49 22.70 10.18
N GLY A 183 50.42 21.76 10.36
CA GLY A 183 51.72 21.72 9.68
C GLY A 183 51.69 20.92 8.37
N GLY A 184 50.58 20.25 8.06
CA GLY A 184 50.42 19.37 6.90
C GLY A 184 50.94 17.94 7.11
N SER A 185 51.21 17.52 8.35
CA SER A 185 51.60 16.14 8.66
C SER A 185 50.37 15.24 8.74
N GLU A 186 50.46 14.02 8.20
CA GLU A 186 49.39 13.01 8.33
C GLU A 186 49.27 12.51 9.77
N LEU A 187 48.09 12.68 10.34
CA LEU A 187 47.70 12.17 11.66
C LEU A 187 47.06 10.78 11.53
N ALA A 188 46.24 10.58 10.51
CA ALA A 188 45.66 9.29 10.16
C ALA A 188 45.26 9.23 8.68
N GLY A 189 45.08 8.02 8.17
CA GLY A 189 44.58 7.78 6.83
C GLY A 189 43.77 6.49 6.75
N TYR A 190 42.62 6.56 6.08
CA TYR A 190 41.70 5.44 5.92
C TYR A 190 41.44 5.20 4.43
N ASP A 191 41.80 4.01 3.95
CA ASP A 191 41.53 3.62 2.58
C ASP A 191 40.06 3.19 2.46
N PHE A 192 39.40 3.59 1.38
CA PHE A 192 37.98 3.33 1.15
C PHE A 192 37.69 3.19 -0.35
N ASP A 193 36.50 2.67 -0.65
CA ASP A 193 35.97 2.56 -2.01
C ASP A 193 34.68 3.37 -2.13
N GLY A 194 34.32 3.70 -3.36
CA GLY A 194 33.05 4.32 -3.69
C GLY A 194 32.15 3.35 -4.45
N GLU A 195 30.84 3.50 -4.28
CA GLU A 195 29.83 2.76 -5.02
C GLU A 195 29.32 3.61 -6.17
N ALA A 196 29.22 3.04 -7.37
CA ALA A 196 28.68 3.73 -8.53
C ALA A 196 27.26 4.23 -8.25
N THR A 197 26.97 5.50 -8.56
CA THR A 197 25.62 6.03 -8.40
C THR A 197 24.71 5.48 -9.48
N ASP A 198 23.43 5.36 -9.15
CA ASP A 198 22.46 4.79 -10.06
C ASP A 198 22.11 5.70 -11.26
N THR A 199 22.36 7.00 -11.12
CA THR A 199 22.11 8.01 -12.17
C THR A 199 23.27 8.14 -13.16
N ASP A 200 24.50 7.84 -12.72
CA ASP A 200 25.70 7.90 -13.56
C ASP A 200 26.78 6.97 -13.00
N PRO A 201 27.08 5.84 -13.68
CA PRO A 201 28.02 4.86 -13.18
C PRO A 201 29.48 5.35 -13.14
N THR A 202 29.79 6.52 -13.70
CA THR A 202 31.12 7.16 -13.56
C THR A 202 31.25 7.99 -12.28
N ASN A 203 30.15 8.25 -11.58
CA ASN A 203 30.15 8.92 -10.29
C ASN A 203 30.12 7.87 -9.19
N LEU A 204 30.99 8.00 -8.20
CA LEU A 204 31.02 7.08 -7.06
C LEU A 204 30.55 7.82 -5.80
N ALA A 205 29.41 7.43 -5.25
CA ALA A 205 29.02 7.84 -3.91
C ALA A 205 29.88 7.11 -2.88
N TYR A 206 30.24 7.78 -1.80
CA TYR A 206 31.00 7.16 -0.72
C TYR A 206 30.42 7.54 0.64
N GLU A 207 30.67 6.65 1.60
CA GLU A 207 30.45 6.88 3.03
C GLU A 207 31.74 6.48 3.76
N VAL A 208 32.27 7.41 4.55
CA VAL A 208 33.42 7.17 5.42
C VAL A 208 33.06 7.63 6.82
N VAL A 209 32.81 6.66 7.72
CA VAL A 209 32.59 6.89 9.15
C VAL A 209 33.78 6.34 9.91
N VAL A 210 34.64 7.21 10.41
CA VAL A 210 35.96 6.83 10.96
C VAL A 210 36.32 7.61 12.23
N PRO A 211 37.22 7.08 13.09
CA PRO A 211 37.75 7.83 14.22
C PRO A 211 38.40 9.14 13.77
N PHE A 212 38.07 10.23 14.45
CA PHE A 212 38.58 11.55 14.15
C PHE A 212 39.88 11.83 14.93
N PRO A 213 41.03 12.01 14.26
CA PRO A 213 42.29 12.27 14.97
C PRO A 213 42.30 13.67 15.59
N ALA A 214 42.58 13.74 16.89
CA ALA A 214 42.75 15.02 17.59
C ALA A 214 43.85 15.87 16.94
N GLY A 215 43.58 17.16 16.76
CA GLY A 215 44.51 18.11 16.12
C GLY A 215 44.40 18.19 14.59
N THR A 216 43.48 17.45 13.97
CA THR A 216 43.16 17.60 12.54
C THR A 216 42.70 19.03 12.27
N GLN A 217 43.28 19.65 11.24
CA GLN A 217 42.86 20.96 10.69
C GLN A 217 42.47 20.87 9.22
N GLN A 218 42.84 19.80 8.53
CA GLN A 218 42.49 19.59 7.13
C GLN A 218 42.25 18.10 6.84
N ILE A 219 41.27 17.82 5.99
CA ILE A 219 40.97 16.50 5.47
C ILE A 219 41.15 16.54 3.95
N ARG A 220 41.81 15.52 3.39
CA ARG A 220 41.96 15.36 1.95
C ARG A 220 41.44 14.02 1.50
N MET A 221 40.77 14.04 0.36
CA MET A 221 40.48 12.84 -0.39
C MET A 221 41.55 12.65 -1.46
N VAL A 222 42.20 11.49 -1.45
CA VAL A 222 43.33 11.19 -2.33
C VAL A 222 43.06 9.89 -3.09
N ARG A 223 43.35 9.89 -4.40
CA ARG A 223 43.39 8.66 -5.20
C ARG A 223 44.74 7.99 -5.02
N THR A 224 44.77 6.74 -4.57
CA THR A 224 46.02 6.06 -4.17
C THR A 224 46.91 5.68 -5.35
N GLY A 225 46.32 5.45 -6.53
CA GLY A 225 47.07 5.01 -7.73
C GLY A 225 48.04 6.04 -8.31
N ASP A 226 47.71 7.33 -8.23
CA ASP A 226 48.50 8.44 -8.78
C ASP A 226 48.85 9.52 -7.74
N GLY A 227 48.27 9.44 -6.52
CA GLY A 227 48.44 10.43 -5.47
C GLY A 227 47.67 11.73 -5.70
N ALA A 228 46.73 11.77 -6.65
CA ALA A 228 45.94 12.95 -6.93
C ALA A 228 45.04 13.32 -5.75
N VAL A 229 45.08 14.60 -5.33
CA VAL A 229 44.14 15.15 -4.35
C VAL A 229 42.86 15.54 -5.08
N LEU A 230 41.76 14.84 -4.78
CA LEU A 230 40.47 15.02 -5.44
C LEU A 230 39.62 16.11 -4.74
N ALA A 231 39.76 16.22 -3.42
CA ALA A 231 39.03 17.18 -2.60
C ALA A 231 39.84 17.58 -1.37
N THR A 232 39.60 18.78 -0.85
CA THR A 232 40.18 19.26 0.41
C THR A 232 39.11 19.96 1.23
N HIS A 233 38.97 19.54 2.49
CA HIS A 233 38.10 20.17 3.48
C HIS A 233 38.96 20.77 4.58
N THR A 234 38.80 22.06 4.85
CA THR A 234 39.54 22.73 5.94
C THR A 234 38.58 22.92 7.09
N LEU A 235 39.03 22.55 8.29
CA LEU A 235 38.21 22.69 9.49
C LEU A 235 38.30 24.13 9.98
N SER A 236 37.18 24.66 10.45
CA SER A 236 37.16 25.91 11.21
C SER A 236 38.17 25.85 12.37
N ALA A 237 38.71 27.00 12.78
CA ALA A 237 39.67 27.03 13.88
C ALA A 237 38.95 26.99 15.24
N ASN A 238 37.73 27.51 15.32
CA ASN A 238 36.91 27.60 16.51
C ASN A 238 35.52 27.00 16.24
N PRO A 239 34.93 26.22 17.16
CA PRO A 239 33.56 25.77 16.98
C PRO A 239 32.59 26.96 17.03
N PRO A 240 31.39 26.82 16.44
CA PRO A 240 30.36 27.83 16.57
C PRO A 240 29.91 27.97 18.02
N THR A 241 29.27 29.10 18.33
CA THR A 241 28.55 29.30 19.59
C THR A 241 27.07 29.43 19.31
N ILE A 242 26.23 28.91 20.20
CA ILE A 242 24.77 29.02 20.10
C ILE A 242 24.15 29.20 21.48
N GLY A 243 23.06 29.97 21.55
CA GLY A 243 22.30 30.22 22.76
C GLY A 243 20.95 30.90 22.49
N ASN A 244 20.26 31.27 23.56
CA ASN A 244 18.98 32.00 23.50
C ASN A 244 17.90 31.32 22.63
N VAL A 245 17.88 29.98 22.63
CA VAL A 245 16.84 29.19 21.98
C VAL A 245 15.52 29.43 22.70
N ALA A 246 14.57 30.08 22.02
CA ALA A 246 13.32 30.51 22.62
C ALA A 246 12.15 30.50 21.63
N LEU A 247 10.97 30.15 22.14
CA LEU A 247 9.71 30.33 21.44
C LEU A 247 9.25 31.79 21.54
N VAL A 248 8.82 32.35 20.42
CA VAL A 248 8.33 33.72 20.31
C VAL A 248 6.82 33.70 20.06
N GLY A 249 6.06 34.39 20.91
CA GLY A 249 4.62 34.56 20.75
C GLY A 249 3.77 33.32 21.03
N ALA A 250 4.35 32.28 21.66
CA ALA A 250 3.63 31.05 21.97
C ALA A 250 2.60 31.24 23.11
N THR A 251 1.49 30.50 23.02
CA THR A 251 0.52 30.34 24.11
C THR A 251 1.05 29.37 25.18
N GLU A 252 0.40 29.32 26.34
CA GLU A 252 0.62 28.27 27.35
C GLU A 252 -0.70 27.53 27.62
N PRO A 253 -0.81 26.23 27.29
CA PRO A 253 0.20 25.40 26.62
C PRO A 253 0.45 25.84 25.16
N VAL A 254 1.63 25.50 24.64
CA VAL A 254 2.06 25.82 23.28
C VAL A 254 1.23 25.00 22.28
N SER A 255 0.65 25.67 21.28
CA SER A 255 -0.17 25.04 20.24
C SER A 255 -0.25 25.90 18.96
N GLY A 256 -0.68 25.29 17.86
CA GLY A 256 -0.78 25.96 16.55
C GLY A 256 0.59 26.25 15.94
N THR A 257 0.68 27.35 15.20
CA THR A 257 1.93 27.82 14.59
C THR A 257 2.68 28.76 15.52
N VAL A 258 3.94 28.46 15.80
CA VAL A 258 4.80 29.27 16.69
C VAL A 258 6.18 29.49 16.06
N THR A 259 6.88 30.56 16.43
CA THR A 259 8.24 30.82 15.92
C THR A 259 9.27 30.38 16.95
N LEU A 260 10.28 29.61 16.55
CA LEU A 260 11.47 29.31 17.33
C LEU A 260 12.63 30.16 16.82
N THR A 261 13.33 30.84 17.72
CA THR A 261 14.51 31.66 17.39
C THR A 261 15.69 31.30 18.26
N TRP A 262 16.91 31.52 17.76
CA TRP A 262 18.14 31.37 18.52
C TRP A 262 19.16 32.43 18.11
N GLN A 263 20.28 32.50 18.83
CA GLN A 263 21.44 33.31 18.49
C GLN A 263 22.63 32.40 18.32
N ALA A 264 23.34 32.54 17.22
CA ALA A 264 24.56 31.79 16.95
C ALA A 264 25.59 32.65 16.24
N GLU A 265 26.86 32.41 16.53
CA GLU A 265 28.00 33.13 15.96
C GLU A 265 29.16 32.16 15.75
N ASP A 266 29.86 32.35 14.64
CA ASP A 266 31.14 31.69 14.37
C ASP A 266 32.28 32.72 14.45
N ALA A 267 33.35 32.39 15.17
CA ALA A 267 34.44 33.33 15.41
C ALA A 267 35.34 33.52 14.18
N ASP A 268 35.34 32.55 13.26
CA ASP A 268 36.14 32.57 12.03
C ASP A 268 35.34 33.14 10.85
N GLY A 269 34.02 33.35 11.04
CA GLY A 269 33.11 33.95 10.08
C GLY A 269 32.53 32.95 9.09
N ASP A 270 32.61 31.66 9.42
CA ASP A 270 32.04 30.58 8.61
C ASP A 270 30.50 30.66 8.59
N ALA A 271 29.92 30.24 7.47
CA ALA A 271 28.47 30.19 7.33
C ALA A 271 27.91 29.05 8.19
N LEU A 272 26.89 29.34 8.98
CA LEU A 272 26.28 28.36 9.88
C LEU A 272 25.02 27.75 9.29
N MET A 273 24.87 26.45 9.50
CA MET A 273 23.65 25.69 9.23
C MET A 273 23.07 25.20 10.55
N TYR A 274 21.75 25.07 10.64
CA TYR A 274 21.06 24.69 11.87
C TYR A 274 20.11 23.51 11.69
N ASP A 275 20.19 22.58 12.64
CA ASP A 275 19.25 21.47 12.78
C ASP A 275 18.42 21.66 14.06
N VAL A 276 17.10 21.48 13.94
CA VAL A 276 16.14 21.67 15.03
C VAL A 276 15.50 20.33 15.37
N PHE A 277 15.56 19.98 16.64
CA PHE A 277 15.00 18.76 17.20
C PHE A 277 13.98 19.07 18.29
N TYR A 278 12.96 18.23 18.38
CA TYR A 278 11.93 18.26 19.41
C TYR A 278 12.07 17.07 20.35
N THR A 279 11.82 17.29 21.64
CA THR A 279 11.70 16.22 22.64
C THR A 279 10.46 16.48 23.49
N ASP A 280 9.71 15.42 23.78
CA ASP A 280 8.57 15.40 24.70
C ASP A 280 8.91 14.69 26.03
N ASP A 281 10.13 14.19 26.19
CA ASP A 281 10.59 13.40 27.34
C ASP A 281 11.81 14.03 28.06
N ASN A 282 11.95 15.35 27.96
CA ASN A 282 13.05 16.13 28.53
C ASN A 282 14.45 15.70 28.03
N GLY A 283 14.54 15.25 26.78
CA GLY A 283 15.79 14.96 26.09
C GLY A 283 16.31 13.54 26.25
N ALA A 284 15.46 12.60 26.68
CA ALA A 284 15.80 11.18 26.61
C ALA A 284 15.75 10.68 25.16
N SER A 285 14.85 11.24 24.34
CA SER A 285 14.79 11.03 22.90
C SER A 285 14.49 12.33 22.15
N TYR A 286 14.90 12.39 20.88
CA TYR A 286 14.70 13.55 20.02
C TYR A 286 14.17 13.12 18.66
N THR A 287 13.21 13.88 18.15
CA THR A 287 12.71 13.80 16.78
C THR A 287 13.21 15.00 15.99
N ALA A 288 13.78 14.77 14.81
CA ALA A 288 14.16 15.86 13.92
C ALA A 288 12.90 16.60 13.43
N TYR A 289 12.90 17.92 13.50
CA TYR A 289 11.82 18.76 12.99
C TYR A 289 12.21 19.46 11.69
N ALA A 290 13.38 20.08 11.66
CA ALA A 290 13.90 20.77 10.48
C ALA A 290 15.42 20.61 10.45
N LEU A 291 15.97 20.36 9.27
CA LEU A 291 17.41 20.17 9.07
C LEU A 291 17.94 21.20 8.07
N ALA A 292 19.23 21.49 8.15
CA ALA A 292 19.97 22.31 7.19
C ALA A 292 19.37 23.72 6.99
N LEU A 293 18.92 24.38 8.07
CA LEU A 293 18.41 25.75 8.01
C LEU A 293 19.58 26.75 7.91
N GLY A 294 19.50 27.71 6.99
CA GLY A 294 20.51 28.78 6.88
C GLY A 294 20.24 30.02 7.75
N GLU A 295 19.04 30.13 8.34
CA GLU A 295 18.61 31.29 9.14
C GLU A 295 18.38 30.86 10.59
N PRO A 296 18.67 31.74 11.59
CA PRO A 296 18.57 31.39 13.02
C PRO A 296 17.13 31.45 13.56
N THR A 297 16.16 31.01 12.75
CA THR A 297 14.74 31.04 13.04
C THR A 297 13.98 30.01 12.22
N VAL A 298 12.89 29.48 12.77
CA VAL A 298 11.96 28.59 12.05
C VAL A 298 10.53 28.78 12.53
N GLN A 299 9.56 28.69 11.61
CA GLN A 299 8.15 28.53 11.98
C GLN A 299 7.84 27.06 12.22
N LEU A 300 7.31 26.77 13.40
CA LEU A 300 6.92 25.46 13.86
C LEU A 300 5.42 25.27 13.68
N ASP A 301 5.01 24.19 13.02
CA ASP A 301 3.65 23.66 13.12
C ASP A 301 3.62 22.58 14.21
N THR A 302 2.92 22.86 15.30
CA THR A 302 2.88 21.95 16.46
C THR A 302 1.82 20.85 16.35
N THR A 303 1.05 20.79 15.26
CA THR A 303 -0.05 19.81 15.11
C THR A 303 0.41 18.37 15.15
N GLN A 304 1.62 18.08 14.63
CA GLN A 304 2.23 16.75 14.59
C GLN A 304 3.26 16.51 15.71
N MET A 305 3.33 17.39 16.71
CA MET A 305 4.25 17.24 17.84
C MET A 305 3.54 16.63 19.04
N ALA A 306 4.10 15.61 19.66
CA ALA A 306 3.59 15.02 20.90
C ALA A 306 3.35 16.07 21.99
N GLY A 307 2.21 16.06 22.68
CA GLY A 307 1.99 16.91 23.84
C GLY A 307 2.78 16.44 25.06
N SER A 308 3.34 17.39 25.84
CA SER A 308 4.10 17.07 27.05
C SER A 308 4.32 18.29 27.93
N SER A 309 4.39 18.10 29.24
CA SER A 309 4.85 19.11 30.20
C SER A 309 6.38 19.20 30.33
N GLN A 310 7.08 18.34 29.59
CA GLN A 310 8.54 18.20 29.57
C GLN A 310 9.14 18.57 28.21
N ALA A 311 8.36 19.27 27.38
CA ALA A 311 8.72 19.57 26.01
C ALA A 311 9.90 20.56 25.93
N ARG A 312 10.83 20.30 25.01
CA ARG A 312 11.98 21.17 24.71
C ARG A 312 12.33 21.12 23.23
N PHE A 313 12.98 22.19 22.76
CA PHE A 313 13.68 22.20 21.49
C PHE A 313 15.18 22.17 21.72
N ARG A 314 15.89 21.40 20.89
CA ARG A 314 17.35 21.47 20.75
C ARG A 314 17.67 22.03 19.36
N VAL A 315 18.62 22.94 19.30
CA VAL A 315 19.16 23.46 18.05
C VAL A 315 20.65 23.15 18.01
N ILE A 316 21.10 22.56 16.92
CA ILE A 316 22.50 22.29 16.64
C ILE A 316 22.95 23.25 15.54
N ALA A 317 23.94 24.09 15.83
CA ALA A 317 24.64 24.91 14.82
C ALA A 317 25.86 24.14 14.30
N ASN A 318 26.08 24.16 13.00
CA ASN A 318 27.20 23.50 12.31
C ASN A 318 27.92 24.52 11.42
N ASP A 319 29.25 24.59 11.52
CA ASP A 319 30.14 25.49 10.74
C ASP A 319 30.73 24.87 9.46
N GLY A 320 30.23 23.70 9.06
CA GLY A 320 30.77 22.85 8.00
C GLY A 320 31.64 21.70 8.52
N THR A 321 31.98 21.66 9.81
CA THR A 321 32.57 20.46 10.43
C THR A 321 32.16 20.29 11.89
N ARG A 322 32.31 21.35 12.68
CA ARG A 322 32.10 21.36 14.12
C ARG A 322 30.72 21.86 14.44
N THR A 323 30.22 21.35 15.56
CA THR A 323 28.89 21.66 16.02
C THR A 323 28.90 22.27 17.41
N ALA A 324 27.91 23.10 17.69
CA ALA A 324 27.52 23.46 19.04
C ALA A 324 26.01 23.31 19.17
N GLU A 325 25.55 22.94 20.35
CA GLU A 325 24.11 22.78 20.62
C GLU A 325 23.65 23.67 21.77
N ALA A 326 22.42 24.15 21.66
CA ALA A 326 21.71 24.79 22.75
C ALA A 326 20.27 24.30 22.77
N GLU A 327 19.65 24.44 23.93
CA GLU A 327 18.29 23.97 24.14
C GLU A 327 17.43 25.09 24.69
N SER A 328 16.13 25.03 24.39
CA SER A 328 15.15 25.88 25.01
C SER A 328 15.00 25.54 26.49
N ALA A 329 14.42 26.49 27.25
CA ALA A 329 13.77 26.15 28.50
C ALA A 329 12.67 25.10 28.26
N THR A 330 12.36 24.31 29.29
CA THR A 330 11.20 23.41 29.29
C THR A 330 9.90 24.22 29.21
N PHE A 331 8.95 23.74 28.42
CA PHE A 331 7.62 24.33 28.28
C PHE A 331 6.54 23.22 28.20
N THR A 332 5.26 23.61 28.26
CA THR A 332 4.16 22.66 28.06
C THR A 332 3.71 22.69 26.61
N MET A 333 3.92 21.61 25.86
CA MET A 333 3.28 21.39 24.57
C MET A 333 1.85 20.87 24.79
N ALA A 334 0.87 21.50 24.14
CA ALA A 334 -0.53 21.07 24.24
C ALA A 334 -0.69 19.64 23.73
N SER A 335 -1.50 18.85 24.45
CA SER A 335 -1.86 17.49 24.06
C SER A 335 -2.86 17.48 22.90
N LYS A 336 -2.71 16.50 22.01
CA LYS A 336 -3.55 16.26 20.84
C LYS A 336 -4.42 15.02 21.10
N PRO A 337 -5.70 15.06 20.72
CA PRO A 337 -6.54 13.89 20.83
C PRO A 337 -6.01 12.77 19.91
N PRO A 338 -6.31 11.50 20.21
CA PRO A 338 -5.89 10.39 19.36
C PRO A 338 -6.57 10.46 17.98
N SER A 339 -5.94 9.92 16.95
CA SER A 339 -6.55 9.66 15.66
C SER A 339 -7.18 8.26 15.67
N VAL A 340 -8.36 8.12 15.09
CA VAL A 340 -9.08 6.84 15.00
C VAL A 340 -9.44 6.60 13.56
N PHE A 341 -9.15 5.41 13.04
CA PHE A 341 -9.50 5.00 11.69
C PHE A 341 -10.27 3.68 11.76
N ILE A 342 -11.42 3.58 11.09
CA ILE A 342 -12.12 2.30 10.91
C ILE A 342 -11.71 1.73 9.56
N LEU A 343 -10.94 0.65 9.59
CA LEU A 343 -10.37 0.01 8.41
C LEU A 343 -11.42 -0.83 7.67
N THR A 344 -12.23 -1.57 8.42
CA THR A 344 -13.36 -2.35 7.91
C THR A 344 -14.52 -2.34 8.91
N PRO A 345 -15.79 -2.43 8.45
CA PRO A 345 -16.21 -2.32 7.05
C PRO A 345 -16.04 -0.90 6.52
N GLU A 346 -16.26 -0.71 5.21
CA GLU A 346 -16.45 0.62 4.67
C GLU A 346 -17.74 1.27 5.19
N ASP A 347 -17.78 2.61 5.17
CA ASP A 347 -18.97 3.36 5.55
C ASP A 347 -20.11 3.11 4.55
N GLY A 348 -21.29 2.79 5.07
CA GLY A 348 -22.49 2.51 4.27
C GLY A 348 -22.62 1.07 3.78
N VAL A 349 -21.81 0.13 4.29
CA VAL A 349 -21.91 -1.28 3.89
C VAL A 349 -23.32 -1.83 4.10
N GLU A 350 -23.84 -2.54 3.11
CA GLU A 350 -25.12 -3.23 3.19
C GLU A 350 -24.94 -4.70 3.50
N VAL A 351 -25.63 -5.20 4.53
CA VAL A 351 -25.60 -6.60 4.95
C VAL A 351 -27.02 -7.11 5.17
N ARG A 352 -27.21 -8.44 5.16
CA ARG A 352 -28.49 -9.06 5.50
C ARG A 352 -28.62 -9.21 7.01
N TYR A 353 -29.84 -9.17 7.52
CA TYR A 353 -30.12 -9.52 8.91
C TYR A 353 -29.50 -10.87 9.28
N GLY A 354 -28.83 -10.93 10.44
CA GLY A 354 -28.10 -12.11 10.90
C GLY A 354 -26.68 -12.26 10.34
N THR A 355 -26.24 -11.37 9.45
CA THR A 355 -24.83 -11.32 9.02
C THR A 355 -23.95 -10.80 10.14
N GLN A 356 -22.87 -11.52 10.41
CA GLN A 356 -21.82 -11.04 11.32
C GLN A 356 -20.99 -9.96 10.61
N VAL A 357 -20.77 -8.84 11.28
CA VAL A 357 -19.96 -7.73 10.77
C VAL A 357 -18.70 -7.61 11.61
N ASN A 358 -17.54 -7.77 10.98
CA ASN A 358 -16.25 -7.62 11.63
C ASN A 358 -15.75 -6.19 11.44
N LEU A 359 -15.53 -5.51 12.56
CA LEU A 359 -14.94 -4.18 12.61
C LEU A 359 -13.50 -4.29 13.08
N LEU A 360 -12.62 -3.60 12.35
CA LEU A 360 -11.22 -3.41 12.71
C LEU A 360 -10.91 -1.92 12.61
N ALA A 361 -10.24 -1.40 13.62
CA ALA A 361 -9.82 -0.03 13.71
C ALA A 361 -8.33 0.07 14.03
N GLU A 362 -7.77 1.20 13.65
CA GLU A 362 -6.43 1.65 14.01
C GLU A 362 -6.56 2.93 14.83
N VAL A 363 -5.74 3.04 15.86
CA VAL A 363 -5.72 4.20 16.75
C VAL A 363 -4.28 4.64 16.87
N GLU A 364 -4.02 5.88 16.50
CA GLU A 364 -2.71 6.51 16.61
C GLU A 364 -2.79 7.65 17.62
N ASP A 365 -1.73 7.87 18.36
CA ASP A 365 -1.64 9.00 19.27
C ASP A 365 -0.20 9.50 19.37
N LEU A 366 -0.04 10.81 19.21
CA LEU A 366 1.28 11.44 19.20
C LEU A 366 1.98 11.35 20.58
N GLN A 367 1.23 11.14 21.66
CA GLN A 367 1.76 11.02 23.03
C GLN A 367 2.15 9.59 23.39
N GLY A 368 1.98 8.64 22.47
CA GLY A 368 2.37 7.25 22.63
C GLY A 368 1.18 6.28 22.51
N ASP A 369 1.38 5.06 23.01
CA ASP A 369 0.42 3.98 22.83
C ASP A 369 -0.93 4.24 23.52
N VAL A 370 -2.02 3.90 22.82
CA VAL A 370 -3.38 3.92 23.37
C VAL A 370 -3.76 2.48 23.73
N PRO A 371 -3.86 2.11 25.01
CA PRO A 371 -4.12 0.73 25.38
C PRO A 371 -5.54 0.30 24.99
N ASP A 372 -5.72 -0.97 24.64
CA ASP A 372 -7.02 -1.56 24.24
C ASP A 372 -8.16 -1.20 25.20
N GLY A 373 -7.89 -1.20 26.51
CA GLY A 373 -8.87 -0.86 27.56
C GLY A 373 -9.40 0.57 27.50
N SER A 374 -8.74 1.47 26.77
CA SER A 374 -9.14 2.86 26.53
C SER A 374 -9.84 3.06 25.18
N MET A 375 -10.10 1.98 24.45
CA MET A 375 -10.89 1.97 23.23
C MET A 375 -12.23 1.29 23.53
N THR A 376 -13.36 1.93 23.24
CA THR A 376 -14.69 1.34 23.47
C THR A 376 -15.57 1.46 22.24
N TRP A 377 -16.21 0.36 21.85
CA TRP A 377 -17.15 0.31 20.74
C TRP A 377 -18.57 0.68 21.17
N PHE A 378 -19.27 1.41 20.31
CA PHE A 378 -20.65 1.83 20.47
C PHE A 378 -21.47 1.42 19.24
N VAL A 379 -22.73 1.04 19.47
CA VAL A 379 -23.74 0.85 18.43
C VAL A 379 -24.89 1.80 18.71
N ASN A 380 -25.21 2.69 17.77
CA ASN A 380 -26.25 3.72 17.89
C ASN A 380 -26.13 4.54 19.19
N GLY A 381 -24.89 4.90 19.55
CA GLY A 381 -24.56 5.64 20.78
C GLY A 381 -24.59 4.84 22.08
N ALA A 382 -25.00 3.56 22.07
CA ALA A 382 -24.97 2.69 23.24
C ALA A 382 -23.64 1.93 23.33
N PRO A 383 -22.96 1.92 24.49
CA PRO A 383 -21.70 1.18 24.64
C PRO A 383 -21.95 -0.33 24.55
N THR A 384 -21.12 -1.02 23.79
CA THR A 384 -21.19 -2.48 23.62
C THR A 384 -20.53 -3.25 24.77
N GLY A 385 -19.65 -2.59 25.54
CA GLY A 385 -18.78 -3.23 26.53
C GLY A 385 -17.57 -3.94 25.92
N ILE A 386 -17.40 -3.87 24.60
CA ILE A 386 -16.22 -4.39 23.89
C ILE A 386 -15.17 -3.29 23.81
N ASN A 387 -13.95 -3.67 24.15
CA ASN A 387 -12.78 -2.81 24.11
C ASN A 387 -11.71 -3.35 23.15
N GLY A 388 -10.78 -2.49 22.77
CA GLY A 388 -9.70 -2.80 21.83
C GLY A 388 -10.02 -2.48 20.36
N PRO A 389 -9.07 -2.76 19.46
CA PRO A 389 -9.12 -2.32 18.06
C PRO A 389 -10.10 -3.11 17.19
N SER A 390 -10.71 -4.19 17.71
CA SER A 390 -11.62 -5.03 16.92
C SER A 390 -12.94 -5.28 17.64
N TYR A 391 -14.01 -5.38 16.85
CA TYR A 391 -15.34 -5.72 17.33
C TYR A 391 -16.10 -6.55 16.29
N THR A 392 -16.61 -7.69 16.71
CA THR A 392 -17.50 -8.51 15.88
C THR A 392 -18.95 -8.30 16.30
N ALA A 393 -19.72 -7.60 15.48
CA ALA A 393 -21.14 -7.39 15.68
C ALA A 393 -21.94 -8.58 15.16
N TYR A 394 -22.60 -9.33 16.06
CA TYR A 394 -23.34 -10.54 15.72
C TYR A 394 -24.76 -10.29 15.21
N LEU A 395 -25.42 -9.23 15.71
CA LEU A 395 -26.81 -8.94 15.39
C LEU A 395 -27.06 -7.44 15.48
N LEU A 396 -26.70 -6.73 14.42
CA LEU A 396 -27.10 -5.34 14.27
C LEU A 396 -28.62 -5.27 13.99
N PRO A 397 -29.35 -4.31 14.60
CA PRO A 397 -30.76 -4.06 14.30
C PRO A 397 -31.01 -3.88 12.80
N VAL A 398 -32.19 -4.26 12.31
CA VAL A 398 -32.62 -3.96 10.94
C VAL A 398 -32.66 -2.44 10.73
N GLY A 399 -32.20 -1.99 9.56
CA GLY A 399 -32.09 -0.59 9.19
C GLY A 399 -30.67 -0.04 9.30
N THR A 400 -30.55 1.29 9.35
CA THR A 400 -29.28 2.00 9.42
C THR A 400 -28.75 1.98 10.86
N ASN A 401 -27.52 1.48 11.05
CA ASN A 401 -26.83 1.47 12.33
C ASN A 401 -25.53 2.25 12.24
N GLU A 402 -25.28 3.12 13.21
CA GLU A 402 -23.97 3.73 13.41
C GLU A 402 -23.16 2.82 14.35
N VAL A 403 -22.01 2.33 13.89
CA VAL A 403 -21.06 1.61 14.73
C VAL A 403 -19.80 2.46 14.85
N SER A 404 -19.42 2.84 16.06
CA SER A 404 -18.32 3.77 16.30
C SER A 404 -17.35 3.29 17.35
N LEU A 405 -16.06 3.56 17.16
CA LEU A 405 -15.03 3.42 18.17
C LEU A 405 -14.75 4.77 18.81
N ARG A 406 -14.66 4.81 20.13
CA ARG A 406 -14.11 5.94 20.89
C ARG A 406 -12.80 5.52 21.54
N ALA A 407 -11.73 6.25 21.25
CA ALA A 407 -10.43 6.09 21.89
C ALA A 407 -10.17 7.24 22.87
N THR A 408 -9.47 6.94 23.97
CA THR A 408 -9.05 7.91 24.98
C THR A 408 -7.55 7.78 25.22
N ASN A 409 -6.79 8.86 25.02
CA ASN A 409 -5.34 8.81 25.25
C ASN A 409 -4.95 8.98 26.73
N VAL A 410 -3.65 8.92 27.01
CA VAL A 410 -3.08 9.00 28.37
C VAL A 410 -3.41 10.33 29.07
N ASN A 411 -3.65 11.40 28.31
CA ASN A 411 -4.02 12.71 28.82
C ASN A 411 -5.54 12.90 28.96
N GLY A 412 -6.34 11.86 28.69
CA GLY A 412 -7.79 11.87 28.83
C GLY A 412 -8.53 12.56 27.67
N GLN A 413 -7.86 12.87 26.56
CA GLN A 413 -8.51 13.38 25.36
C GLN A 413 -9.12 12.24 24.58
N THR A 414 -10.27 12.50 23.96
CA THR A 414 -11.04 11.47 23.27
C THR A 414 -11.34 11.82 21.84
N THR A 415 -11.28 10.83 20.95
CA THR A 415 -11.79 10.91 19.58
C THR A 415 -12.77 9.78 19.33
N SER A 416 -13.83 10.06 18.61
CA SER A 416 -14.80 9.07 18.13
C SER A 416 -14.83 9.08 16.61
N ARG A 417 -14.85 7.89 16.01
CA ARG A 417 -15.13 7.70 14.59
C ARG A 417 -16.06 6.53 14.40
N GLY A 418 -16.97 6.64 13.42
CA GLY A 418 -17.99 5.65 13.15
C GLY A 418 -18.16 5.39 11.67
N VAL A 419 -18.74 4.23 11.39
CA VAL A 419 -19.20 3.80 10.08
C VAL A 419 -20.67 3.41 10.17
N THR A 420 -21.36 3.58 9.06
CA THR A 420 -22.75 3.21 8.86
C THR A 420 -22.82 1.78 8.34
N VAL A 421 -23.64 0.95 8.98
CA VAL A 421 -23.96 -0.40 8.53
C VAL A 421 -25.47 -0.48 8.30
N ILE A 422 -25.86 -0.75 7.07
CA ILE A 422 -27.27 -0.89 6.67
C ILE A 422 -27.62 -2.37 6.69
N VAL A 423 -28.52 -2.75 7.60
CA VAL A 423 -28.99 -4.12 7.74
C VAL A 423 -30.34 -4.26 7.04
N ASN A 424 -30.33 -4.91 5.89
CA ASN A 424 -31.52 -5.22 5.12
C ASN A 424 -32.24 -6.44 5.72
N ASP A 425 -33.56 -6.37 5.89
CA ASP A 425 -34.42 -7.51 6.26
C ASP A 425 -35.17 -8.12 5.08
N GLU A 426 -34.92 -7.62 3.86
CA GLU A 426 -35.60 -8.08 2.67
C GLU A 426 -35.21 -9.53 2.34
N VAL A 427 -36.04 -10.46 2.80
CA VAL A 427 -36.22 -11.76 2.14
C VAL A 427 -37.09 -11.51 0.91
N GLY A 428 -36.52 -10.88 -0.12
CA GLY A 428 -37.14 -10.81 -1.43
C GLY A 428 -37.15 -12.20 -2.04
N TYR A 429 -38.21 -12.97 -1.82
CA TYR A 429 -38.44 -14.16 -2.62
C TYR A 429 -38.68 -13.70 -4.07
N PRO A 430 -38.03 -14.32 -5.07
CA PRO A 430 -38.46 -14.08 -6.45
C PRO A 430 -39.97 -14.38 -6.49
N GLY A 431 -40.73 -13.51 -7.15
CA GLY A 431 -42.17 -13.68 -7.33
C GLY A 431 -42.49 -14.97 -8.09
N PRO A 432 -43.69 -15.09 -8.68
CA PRO A 432 -44.01 -16.26 -9.48
C PRO A 432 -42.90 -16.56 -10.51
N LEU A 433 -42.45 -17.82 -10.60
CA LEU A 433 -41.39 -18.28 -11.51
C LEU A 433 -41.88 -19.53 -12.26
N LEU A 434 -42.17 -19.37 -13.55
CA LEU A 434 -42.66 -20.40 -14.46
C LEU A 434 -41.59 -21.46 -14.74
N ALA A 435 -41.94 -22.73 -14.57
CA ALA A 435 -41.15 -23.87 -15.02
C ALA A 435 -42.03 -24.91 -15.71
N VAL A 436 -41.54 -25.52 -16.79
CA VAL A 436 -42.23 -26.54 -17.58
C VAL A 436 -41.31 -27.75 -17.73
N GLY A 437 -41.85 -28.95 -17.54
CA GLY A 437 -41.12 -30.21 -17.72
C GLY A 437 -41.95 -31.26 -18.46
N PRO A 438 -41.37 -32.11 -19.33
CA PRO A 438 -40.00 -32.02 -19.87
C PRO A 438 -39.75 -30.74 -20.68
N ASP A 439 -38.49 -30.48 -21.05
CA ASP A 439 -38.04 -29.30 -21.81
C ASP A 439 -38.13 -29.46 -23.33
N GLN A 440 -38.41 -30.68 -23.81
CA GLN A 440 -38.70 -31.01 -25.20
C GLN A 440 -39.58 -32.26 -25.30
N LEU A 441 -40.28 -32.42 -26.42
CA LEU A 441 -41.00 -33.65 -26.76
C LEU A 441 -40.57 -34.18 -28.14
N HIS A 442 -40.40 -35.50 -28.24
CA HIS A 442 -40.03 -36.17 -29.48
C HIS A 442 -40.75 -37.50 -29.63
N TRP A 443 -41.32 -37.73 -30.82
CA TRP A 443 -41.89 -39.02 -31.22
C TRP A 443 -41.22 -39.56 -32.48
N GLN A 444 -40.79 -40.82 -32.42
CA GLN A 444 -40.36 -41.59 -33.58
C GLN A 444 -41.26 -42.82 -33.70
N LEU A 445 -42.00 -42.89 -34.80
CA LEU A 445 -43.02 -43.91 -35.04
C LEU A 445 -42.68 -44.73 -36.29
N PRO A 446 -43.10 -46.01 -36.35
CA PRO A 446 -42.87 -46.85 -37.52
C PRO A 446 -43.62 -46.33 -38.75
N ALA A 447 -43.11 -46.65 -39.94
CA ALA A 447 -43.76 -46.30 -41.20
C ALA A 447 -45.21 -46.80 -41.25
N GLY A 448 -46.13 -45.93 -41.66
CA GLY A 448 -47.57 -46.23 -41.74
C GLY A 448 -48.33 -46.12 -40.42
N ALA A 449 -47.72 -45.60 -39.34
CA ALA A 449 -48.43 -45.26 -38.12
C ALA A 449 -49.45 -44.13 -38.38
N THR A 450 -50.69 -44.32 -37.92
CA THR A 450 -51.79 -43.33 -38.06
C THR A 450 -52.55 -43.12 -36.76
N ALA A 451 -52.15 -43.76 -35.66
CA ALA A 451 -52.77 -43.57 -34.36
C ALA A 451 -52.17 -42.33 -33.69
N THR A 452 -53.00 -41.48 -33.09
CA THR A 452 -52.53 -40.30 -32.37
C THR A 452 -51.72 -40.70 -31.13
N GLU A 453 -50.63 -39.99 -30.88
CA GLU A 453 -49.77 -40.19 -29.71
C GLU A 453 -49.86 -39.00 -28.76
N GLN A 454 -49.64 -39.23 -27.46
CA GLN A 454 -49.78 -38.21 -26.43
C GLN A 454 -48.58 -38.16 -25.48
N ALA A 455 -48.30 -36.96 -24.96
CA ALA A 455 -47.40 -36.74 -23.83
C ALA A 455 -47.94 -35.59 -22.96
N THR A 456 -47.51 -35.54 -21.70
CA THR A 456 -47.94 -34.52 -20.75
C THR A 456 -46.76 -33.63 -20.38
N LEU A 457 -47.01 -32.33 -20.32
CA LEU A 457 -46.11 -31.32 -19.77
C LEU A 457 -46.61 -30.90 -18.39
N ASP A 458 -45.75 -30.95 -17.38
CA ASP A 458 -45.99 -30.41 -16.05
C ASP A 458 -45.60 -28.92 -16.02
N ILE A 459 -46.55 -28.06 -15.69
CA ILE A 459 -46.38 -26.61 -15.60
C ILE A 459 -46.46 -26.20 -14.13
N SER A 460 -45.37 -25.64 -13.60
CA SER A 460 -45.19 -25.36 -12.18
C SER A 460 -44.77 -23.90 -11.92
N ASN A 461 -45.11 -23.40 -10.73
CA ASN A 461 -44.53 -22.18 -10.16
C ASN A 461 -43.48 -22.62 -9.13
N ILE A 462 -42.21 -22.46 -9.48
CA ILE A 462 -41.07 -22.75 -8.59
C ILE A 462 -40.66 -21.54 -7.75
N GLY A 463 -41.38 -20.42 -7.89
CA GLY A 463 -41.25 -19.20 -7.08
C GLY A 463 -42.37 -19.08 -6.04
N THR A 464 -42.67 -17.85 -5.63
CA THR A 464 -43.75 -17.56 -4.68
C THR A 464 -45.01 -17.02 -5.36
N GLY A 465 -46.12 -16.90 -4.63
CA GLY A 465 -47.37 -16.35 -5.17
C GLY A 465 -48.14 -17.28 -6.12
N ASN A 466 -49.14 -16.73 -6.79
CA ASN A 466 -49.95 -17.44 -7.77
C ASN A 466 -49.41 -17.17 -9.19
N LEU A 467 -49.43 -18.18 -10.06
CA LEU A 467 -49.06 -18.06 -11.46
C LEU A 467 -50.18 -18.65 -12.32
N SER A 468 -50.69 -17.85 -13.26
CA SER A 468 -51.50 -18.35 -14.37
C SER A 468 -50.66 -18.40 -15.65
N TRP A 469 -50.99 -19.34 -16.54
CA TRP A 469 -50.23 -19.60 -17.75
C TRP A 469 -51.15 -19.73 -18.97
N THR A 470 -50.58 -19.47 -20.14
CA THR A 470 -51.19 -19.68 -21.47
C THR A 470 -50.25 -20.51 -22.33
N ALA A 471 -50.79 -21.28 -23.26
CA ALA A 471 -50.03 -22.12 -24.19
C ALA A 471 -50.56 -21.98 -25.62
N ALA A 472 -49.65 -21.94 -26.59
CA ALA A 472 -49.98 -21.79 -28.01
C ALA A 472 -49.08 -22.67 -28.90
N GLU A 473 -49.67 -23.13 -30.01
CA GLU A 473 -49.04 -23.88 -31.10
C GLU A 473 -49.59 -23.35 -32.45
N ASP A 474 -48.91 -23.66 -33.56
CA ASP A 474 -49.23 -23.14 -34.90
C ASP A 474 -49.20 -24.19 -36.03
N VAL A 475 -49.42 -25.48 -35.74
CA VAL A 475 -49.30 -26.57 -36.73
C VAL A 475 -50.46 -27.56 -36.71
N ASP A 476 -50.91 -27.98 -37.89
CA ASP A 476 -52.08 -28.85 -38.05
C ASP A 476 -51.90 -30.31 -37.53
N TRP A 477 -50.66 -30.75 -37.27
CA TRP A 477 -50.34 -32.11 -36.83
C TRP A 477 -50.24 -32.27 -35.31
N LEU A 478 -50.42 -31.18 -34.54
CA LEU A 478 -50.32 -31.14 -33.09
C LEU A 478 -51.57 -30.45 -32.52
N SER A 479 -52.01 -30.86 -31.33
CA SER A 479 -53.07 -30.16 -30.59
C SER A 479 -52.84 -30.21 -29.09
N LEU A 480 -53.35 -29.19 -28.40
CA LEU A 480 -53.29 -29.04 -26.95
C LEU A 480 -54.68 -29.24 -26.33
N ASP A 481 -54.77 -29.95 -25.21
CA ASP A 481 -56.05 -30.13 -24.50
C ASP A 481 -56.53 -28.85 -23.78
N ALA A 482 -55.61 -27.93 -23.49
CA ALA A 482 -55.88 -26.61 -22.91
C ALA A 482 -54.93 -25.54 -23.47
N THR A 483 -55.42 -24.30 -23.56
CA THR A 483 -54.60 -23.13 -23.97
C THR A 483 -54.31 -22.16 -22.83
N ALA A 484 -54.83 -22.43 -21.62
CA ALA A 484 -54.58 -21.65 -20.41
C ALA A 484 -54.87 -22.44 -19.12
N GLY A 485 -54.26 -22.04 -18.01
CA GLY A 485 -54.47 -22.65 -16.70
C GLY A 485 -53.77 -21.92 -15.55
N THR A 486 -53.71 -22.57 -14.38
CA THR A 486 -52.94 -22.11 -13.20
C THR A 486 -51.92 -23.17 -12.77
N THR A 487 -50.89 -22.80 -12.03
CA THR A 487 -49.91 -23.76 -11.50
C THR A 487 -50.28 -24.31 -10.11
N PRO A 488 -49.96 -25.57 -9.79
CA PRO A 488 -49.45 -26.58 -10.72
C PRO A 488 -50.54 -27.00 -11.73
N GLY A 489 -50.15 -27.20 -12.98
CA GLY A 489 -51.02 -27.61 -14.07
C GLY A 489 -50.35 -28.66 -14.94
N ALA A 490 -51.16 -29.41 -15.69
CA ALA A 490 -50.69 -30.38 -16.67
C ALA A 490 -51.30 -30.02 -18.03
N LEU A 491 -50.50 -30.11 -19.08
CA LEU A 491 -50.88 -29.82 -20.47
C LEU A 491 -50.64 -31.08 -21.30
N THR A 492 -51.69 -31.65 -21.88
CA THR A 492 -51.59 -32.83 -22.75
C THR A 492 -51.36 -32.39 -24.19
N VAL A 493 -50.24 -32.81 -24.76
CA VAL A 493 -49.86 -32.60 -26.16
C VAL A 493 -50.22 -33.86 -26.93
N THR A 494 -51.07 -33.72 -27.96
CA THR A 494 -51.46 -34.81 -28.86
C THR A 494 -50.90 -34.56 -30.25
N VAL A 495 -50.23 -35.54 -30.84
CA VAL A 495 -49.74 -35.50 -32.23
C VAL A 495 -50.52 -36.47 -33.12
N ASP A 496 -50.77 -36.09 -34.37
CA ASP A 496 -51.43 -36.92 -35.39
C ASP A 496 -50.44 -37.38 -36.48
N PRO A 497 -49.94 -38.63 -36.41
CA PRO A 497 -49.04 -39.20 -37.41
C PRO A 497 -49.63 -39.28 -38.82
N ALA A 498 -50.97 -39.26 -38.99
CA ALA A 498 -51.59 -39.28 -40.31
C ALA A 498 -51.31 -38.00 -41.11
N GLN A 499 -50.95 -36.90 -40.44
CA GLN A 499 -50.56 -35.64 -41.08
C GLN A 499 -49.05 -35.57 -41.38
N ALA A 500 -48.25 -36.54 -40.91
CA ALA A 500 -46.81 -36.54 -41.11
C ALA A 500 -46.41 -37.21 -42.44
N PRO A 501 -45.66 -36.51 -43.32
CA PRO A 501 -45.09 -37.15 -44.50
C PRO A 501 -44.10 -38.27 -44.11
N ALA A 502 -44.16 -39.40 -44.82
CA ALA A 502 -43.24 -40.51 -44.56
C ALA A 502 -41.78 -40.07 -44.68
N ASP A 503 -40.95 -40.56 -43.75
CA ASP A 503 -39.50 -40.36 -43.70
C ASP A 503 -39.06 -38.88 -43.64
N THR A 504 -39.98 -37.97 -43.30
CA THR A 504 -39.70 -36.53 -43.17
C THR A 504 -40.01 -36.06 -41.75
N PRO A 505 -39.01 -35.57 -40.99
CA PRO A 505 -39.26 -35.07 -39.64
C PRO A 505 -40.07 -33.76 -39.69
N LEU A 506 -41.09 -33.67 -38.84
CA LEU A 506 -41.81 -32.44 -38.53
C LEU A 506 -41.29 -31.86 -37.22
N SER A 507 -41.23 -30.53 -37.13
CA SER A 507 -40.81 -29.81 -35.92
C SER A 507 -41.63 -28.55 -35.74
N THR A 508 -42.00 -28.24 -34.50
CA THR A 508 -42.62 -26.98 -34.08
C THR A 508 -42.15 -26.59 -32.68
N VAL A 509 -42.62 -25.46 -32.16
CA VAL A 509 -42.38 -24.98 -30.80
C VAL A 509 -43.72 -24.65 -30.14
N ILE A 510 -43.98 -25.24 -28.97
CA ILE A 510 -45.07 -24.80 -28.09
C ILE A 510 -44.56 -23.61 -27.29
N THR A 511 -45.28 -22.48 -27.33
CA THR A 511 -44.96 -21.30 -26.52
C THR A 511 -45.84 -21.29 -25.27
N ILE A 512 -45.22 -21.27 -24.08
CA ILE A 512 -45.92 -21.20 -22.79
C ILE A 512 -45.55 -19.90 -22.09
N SER A 513 -46.55 -19.06 -21.78
CA SER A 513 -46.35 -17.75 -21.17
C SER A 513 -47.09 -17.62 -19.84
N GLY A 514 -46.40 -17.11 -18.82
CA GLY A 514 -46.96 -16.77 -17.51
C GLY A 514 -47.52 -15.35 -17.48
N ASP A 515 -48.51 -15.10 -16.62
CA ASP A 515 -49.09 -13.77 -16.36
C ASP A 515 -48.08 -12.76 -15.75
N ASN A 516 -46.95 -13.25 -15.28
CA ASN A 516 -45.78 -12.48 -14.84
C ASN A 516 -44.86 -12.03 -16.00
N GLY A 517 -45.21 -12.32 -17.25
CA GLY A 517 -44.45 -11.93 -18.45
C GLY A 517 -43.34 -12.90 -18.85
N GLN A 518 -43.14 -14.00 -18.11
CA GLN A 518 -42.18 -15.04 -18.52
C GLN A 518 -42.72 -15.85 -19.70
N THR A 519 -41.82 -16.28 -20.59
CA THR A 519 -42.17 -17.13 -21.73
C THR A 519 -41.13 -18.23 -21.90
N LEU A 520 -41.59 -19.47 -22.07
CA LEU A 520 -40.78 -20.65 -22.36
C LEU A 520 -41.16 -21.20 -23.74
N GLN A 521 -40.16 -21.63 -24.49
CA GLN A 521 -40.32 -22.25 -25.81
C GLN A 521 -39.92 -23.72 -25.70
N LEU A 522 -40.88 -24.61 -25.95
CA LEU A 522 -40.69 -26.05 -25.87
C LEU A 522 -40.65 -26.65 -27.28
N PRO A 523 -39.48 -27.13 -27.74
CA PRO A 523 -39.36 -27.82 -29.02
C PRO A 523 -40.17 -29.12 -29.03
N VAL A 524 -40.88 -29.36 -30.14
CA VAL A 524 -41.62 -30.59 -30.38
C VAL A 524 -41.27 -31.15 -31.76
N SER A 525 -41.03 -32.46 -31.84
CA SER A 525 -40.74 -33.11 -33.13
C SER A 525 -41.41 -34.47 -33.29
N LEU A 526 -41.77 -34.80 -34.52
CA LEU A 526 -42.42 -36.04 -34.91
C LEU A 526 -41.77 -36.60 -36.19
N LEU A 527 -41.44 -37.89 -36.18
CA LEU A 527 -40.97 -38.62 -37.36
C LEU A 527 -41.76 -39.93 -37.53
N VAL A 528 -42.31 -40.15 -38.73
CA VAL A 528 -42.95 -41.41 -39.13
C VAL A 528 -42.10 -42.09 -40.18
N GLY A 529 -41.51 -43.24 -39.85
CA GLY A 529 -40.60 -43.98 -40.73
C GLY A 529 -39.12 -43.85 -40.32
N VAL A 530 -38.22 -43.92 -41.30
CA VAL A 530 -36.77 -43.86 -41.09
C VAL A 530 -36.25 -42.46 -41.42
N SER A 531 -35.39 -41.91 -40.57
CA SER A 531 -34.77 -40.61 -40.85
C SER A 531 -33.79 -40.74 -42.02
N PRO A 532 -33.79 -39.82 -43.00
CA PRO A 532 -32.88 -39.86 -44.14
C PRO A 532 -31.39 -39.64 -43.75
N VAL A 533 -31.11 -39.32 -42.48
CA VAL A 533 -29.76 -39.07 -41.95
C VAL A 533 -29.01 -40.37 -41.58
N TRP A 534 -29.67 -41.54 -41.63
CA TRP A 534 -29.05 -42.84 -41.30
C TRP A 534 -28.98 -43.81 -42.49
N ALA A 535 -28.64 -43.30 -43.68
CA ALA A 535 -28.04 -44.17 -44.70
C ALA A 535 -26.66 -44.60 -44.18
N VAL A 536 -26.54 -45.87 -43.80
CA VAL A 536 -25.30 -46.46 -43.25
C VAL A 536 -24.19 -46.45 -44.31
N GLU A 537 -23.27 -45.49 -44.22
CA GLU A 537 -21.86 -45.71 -44.55
C GLU A 537 -21.01 -45.29 -43.34
N GLU A 538 -20.28 -46.26 -42.79
CA GLU A 538 -19.22 -46.17 -41.76
C GLU A 538 -19.63 -45.62 -40.37
N ALA A 539 -19.73 -46.52 -39.38
CA ALA A 539 -19.87 -46.14 -37.97
C ALA A 539 -18.59 -45.45 -37.46
N PRO A 540 -18.65 -44.23 -36.88
CA PRO A 540 -17.51 -43.68 -36.17
C PRO A 540 -17.31 -44.43 -34.84
N PRO A 541 -16.07 -44.49 -34.31
CA PRO A 541 -15.78 -45.26 -33.11
C PRO A 541 -16.53 -44.70 -31.90
N VAL A 542 -17.01 -45.62 -31.05
CA VAL A 542 -17.63 -45.31 -29.76
C VAL A 542 -16.57 -44.71 -28.84
N GLU A 543 -16.63 -43.40 -28.58
CA GLU A 543 -16.05 -42.85 -27.36
C GLU A 543 -17.06 -43.02 -26.23
N THR A 544 -16.72 -43.88 -25.27
CA THR A 544 -17.40 -43.94 -23.98
C THR A 544 -17.04 -42.69 -23.18
N GLN A 545 -17.96 -41.74 -23.06
CA GLN A 545 -17.91 -40.74 -22.01
C GLN A 545 -18.84 -41.17 -20.85
N GLU A 546 -18.25 -41.34 -19.67
CA GLU A 546 -18.98 -41.52 -18.42
C GLU A 546 -19.54 -40.17 -17.97
N VAL A 547 -20.86 -40.09 -17.80
CA VAL A 547 -21.53 -38.92 -17.22
C VAL A 547 -21.70 -39.15 -15.71
N PHE A 548 -21.05 -38.33 -14.89
CA PHE A 548 -21.26 -38.31 -13.45
C PHE A 548 -22.26 -37.20 -13.08
N LEU A 549 -23.40 -37.59 -12.52
CA LEU A 549 -24.38 -36.66 -11.95
C LEU A 549 -24.08 -36.44 -10.46
N PRO A 550 -24.13 -35.19 -9.93
CA PRO A 550 -23.96 -34.97 -8.50
C PRO A 550 -25.19 -35.48 -7.73
N LEU A 551 -24.94 -36.43 -6.83
CA LEU A 551 -25.91 -36.90 -5.84
C LEU A 551 -26.00 -35.87 -4.70
N VAL A 552 -27.11 -35.14 -4.62
CA VAL A 552 -27.46 -34.37 -3.42
C VAL A 552 -28.24 -35.30 -2.49
N VAL A 553 -27.58 -35.84 -1.46
CA VAL A 553 -28.24 -36.53 -0.35
C VAL A 553 -28.72 -35.46 0.63
N ARG A 554 -30.02 -35.44 0.94
CA ARG A 554 -30.59 -34.65 2.05
C ARG A 554 -30.31 -35.29 3.40
#